data_AF-A0A2N1ZE41-F1
#
_entry.id   AF-A0A2N1ZE41-F1
#
_cell.length_a   1.000
_cell.length_b   1.000
_cell.length_c   1.000
_cell.angle_alpha   90.00
_cell.angle_beta   90.00
_cell.angle_gamma   90.00
#
_symmetry.space_group_name_H-M   'P 1'
#
loop_
_entity.id
_entity.type
_entity.pdbx_description
1 polymer ?
#
loop_
_entity_poly.entity_id
_entity_poly.type
_entity_poly.pdbx_seq_one_letter_code
_entity_poly.pdbx_strand_id
1 'polypeptide(L)'
;MAGATLEFDNADALAVIRLAATAMGDPGPMLRNMGEYLLIAHDQRWASQTSPDGQPWAPLSPAYQRRKKKNADRILQLDGYLKNTLVYQLDDNDLLFGSNRIYAAIQHFGGTIDMPARSQQAYFRQGRDGSAGNRFTKKSRSNFAQWVTIGGYSIQIPARPWLGTSAADDDHLGNIALDYIRKAGFSASP
;
A
#
# COMPACT_ATOMS: atom_id res chain seq x y z
N MET A 1 -0.20 -51.96 -44.56
CA MET A 1 0.52 -51.47 -43.37
C MET A 1 -0.21 -52.01 -42.15
N ALA A 2 0.46 -52.80 -41.31
CA ALA A 2 -0.11 -53.26 -40.05
C ALA A 2 0.16 -52.19 -38.98
N GLY A 3 -0.89 -51.64 -38.39
CA GLY A 3 -0.82 -50.68 -37.29
C GLY A 3 -1.55 -51.22 -36.07
N ALA A 4 -1.05 -50.91 -34.89
CA ALA A 4 -1.74 -51.15 -33.62
C ALA A 4 -2.39 -49.84 -33.15
N THR A 5 -3.64 -49.92 -32.72
CA THR A 5 -4.38 -48.80 -32.09
C THR A 5 -4.62 -49.17 -30.63
N LEU A 6 -4.33 -48.25 -29.72
CA LEU A 6 -4.65 -48.37 -28.30
C LEU A 6 -5.73 -47.34 -27.97
N GLU A 7 -6.83 -47.80 -27.39
CA GLU A 7 -7.86 -46.94 -26.80
C GLU A 7 -7.66 -46.91 -25.29
N PHE A 8 -7.60 -45.71 -24.72
CA PHE A 8 -7.48 -45.49 -23.29
C PHE A 8 -8.84 -45.05 -22.74
N ASP A 9 -9.33 -45.73 -21.70
CA ASP A 9 -10.44 -45.24 -20.91
C ASP A 9 -9.93 -44.09 -20.03
N ASN A 10 -10.50 -42.90 -20.24
CA ASN A 10 -10.14 -41.67 -19.55
C ASN A 10 -11.33 -41.05 -18.81
N ALA A 11 -12.39 -41.82 -18.54
CA ALA A 11 -13.59 -41.33 -17.88
C ALA A 11 -13.29 -40.66 -16.53
N ASP A 12 -12.43 -41.27 -15.71
CA ASP A 12 -12.04 -40.76 -14.40
C ASP A 12 -11.26 -39.43 -14.50
N ALA A 13 -10.33 -39.34 -15.47
CA ALA A 13 -9.57 -38.12 -15.71
C ALA A 13 -10.48 -36.96 -16.15
N LEU A 14 -11.46 -37.24 -17.02
CA LEU A 14 -12.45 -36.26 -17.46
C LEU A 14 -13.41 -35.84 -16.33
N ALA A 15 -13.74 -36.75 -15.40
CA ALA A 15 -14.56 -36.43 -14.23
C ALA A 15 -13.87 -35.41 -13.32
N VAL A 16 -12.57 -35.57 -13.04
CA VAL A 16 -11.79 -34.62 -12.24
C VAL A 16 -11.74 -33.23 -12.89
N ILE A 17 -11.54 -33.16 -14.22
CA ILE A 17 -11.51 -31.88 -14.94
C ILE A 17 -12.87 -31.17 -14.85
N ARG A 18 -13.98 -31.90 -14.97
CA ARG A 18 -15.32 -31.32 -14.84
C ARG A 18 -15.57 -30.76 -13.44
N LEU A 19 -15.14 -31.46 -12.40
CA LEU A 19 -15.24 -30.98 -11.02
C LEU A 19 -14.42 -29.71 -10.81
N ALA A 20 -13.18 -29.68 -11.31
CA ALA A 20 -12.34 -28.50 -11.30
C ALA A 20 -13.01 -27.32 -12.03
N ALA A 21 -13.59 -27.55 -13.22
CA ALA A 21 -14.30 -26.53 -13.98
C ALA A 21 -15.53 -25.98 -13.22
N THR A 22 -16.30 -26.84 -12.55
CA THR A 22 -17.42 -26.43 -11.71
C THR A 22 -16.97 -25.59 -10.52
N ALA A 23 -15.87 -25.95 -9.85
CA ALA A 23 -15.33 -25.19 -8.73
C ALA A 23 -14.83 -23.80 -9.13
N MET A 24 -14.32 -23.66 -10.36
CA MET A 24 -13.99 -22.35 -10.94
C MET A 24 -15.23 -21.48 -11.20
N GLY A 25 -16.43 -22.06 -11.21
CA GLY A 25 -17.69 -21.32 -11.28
C GLY A 25 -18.07 -20.58 -9.98
N ASP A 26 -17.43 -20.91 -8.86
CA ASP A 26 -17.54 -20.19 -7.59
C ASP A 26 -16.15 -20.03 -6.97
N PRO A 27 -15.34 -19.05 -7.40
CA PRO A 27 -14.00 -18.84 -6.86
C PRO A 27 -14.00 -18.17 -5.49
N GLY A 28 -15.16 -17.78 -4.95
CA GLY A 28 -15.28 -17.01 -3.71
C GLY A 28 -14.50 -17.59 -2.51
N PRO A 29 -14.56 -18.91 -2.23
CA PRO A 29 -13.76 -19.52 -1.17
C PRO A 29 -12.25 -19.40 -1.38
N MET A 30 -11.77 -19.58 -2.62
CA MET A 30 -10.36 -19.43 -2.99
C MET A 30 -9.90 -17.98 -2.81
N LEU A 31 -10.66 -17.03 -3.37
CA LEU A 31 -10.32 -15.61 -3.30
C LEU A 31 -10.32 -15.09 -1.86
N ARG A 32 -11.20 -15.61 -0.99
CA ARG A 32 -11.16 -15.30 0.44
C ARG A 32 -9.85 -15.74 1.09
N ASN A 33 -9.41 -16.97 0.83
CA ASN A 33 -8.14 -17.47 1.36
C ASN A 33 -6.94 -16.65 0.84
N MET A 34 -6.98 -16.24 -0.43
CA MET A 34 -5.99 -15.31 -1.00
C MET A 34 -6.01 -13.95 -0.28
N GLY A 35 -7.18 -13.38 -0.04
CA GLY A 35 -7.35 -12.11 0.67
C GLY A 35 -6.81 -12.15 2.11
N GLU A 36 -7.11 -13.22 2.85
CA GLU A 36 -6.56 -13.45 4.19
C GLU A 36 -5.03 -13.57 4.17
N TYR A 37 -4.49 -14.31 3.20
CA TYR A 37 -3.05 -14.39 3.00
C TYR A 37 -2.43 -13.00 2.73
N LEU A 38 -3.04 -12.21 1.85
CA LEU A 38 -2.53 -10.87 1.53
C LEU A 38 -2.49 -9.97 2.77
N LEU A 39 -3.47 -10.04 3.68
CA LEU A 39 -3.43 -9.28 4.93
C LEU A 39 -2.18 -9.64 5.76
N ILE A 40 -1.88 -10.94 5.88
CA ILE A 40 -0.71 -11.45 6.62
C ILE A 40 0.60 -11.02 5.94
N ALA A 41 0.70 -11.24 4.63
CA ALA A 41 1.89 -10.91 3.85
C ALA A 41 2.21 -9.40 3.94
N HIS A 42 1.18 -8.55 3.83
CA HIS A 42 1.36 -7.11 3.98
C HIS A 42 1.75 -6.76 5.43
N ASP A 43 1.14 -7.36 6.46
CA ASP A 43 1.54 -7.09 7.85
C ASP A 43 3.04 -7.34 8.10
N GLN A 44 3.55 -8.47 7.60
CA GLN A 44 4.97 -8.82 7.66
C GLN A 44 5.85 -7.83 6.88
N ARG A 45 5.41 -7.40 5.70
CA ARG A 45 6.10 -6.39 4.89
C ARG A 45 6.18 -5.04 5.61
N TRP A 46 5.10 -4.62 6.25
CA TRP A 46 5.06 -3.41 7.07
C TRP A 46 5.97 -3.51 8.30
N ALA A 47 6.10 -4.70 8.89
CA ALA A 47 7.00 -4.94 10.02
C ALA A 47 8.48 -4.90 9.59
N SER A 48 8.80 -5.44 8.41
CA SER A 48 10.16 -5.43 7.84
C SER A 48 10.53 -4.12 7.14
N GLN A 49 9.55 -3.26 6.83
CA GLN A 49 9.73 -1.97 6.15
C GLN A 49 10.34 -2.14 4.74
N THR A 50 9.88 -3.16 4.03
CA THR A 50 10.35 -3.52 2.69
C THR A 50 9.25 -3.36 1.65
N SER A 51 9.65 -3.26 0.40
CA SER A 51 8.76 -3.30 -0.76
C SER A 51 8.44 -4.74 -1.17
N PRO A 52 7.42 -4.97 -2.01
CA PRO A 52 7.15 -6.29 -2.59
C PRO A 52 8.39 -6.89 -3.28
N ASP A 53 9.24 -6.06 -3.88
CA ASP A 53 10.49 -6.49 -4.52
C ASP A 53 11.63 -6.77 -3.51
N GLY A 54 11.33 -6.73 -2.20
CA GLY A 54 12.30 -6.96 -1.12
C GLY A 54 13.20 -5.76 -0.78
N GLN A 55 13.11 -4.64 -1.51
CA GLN A 55 13.93 -3.47 -1.25
C GLN A 55 13.45 -2.71 0.00
N PRO A 56 14.33 -2.30 0.93
CA PRO A 56 13.96 -1.45 2.05
C PRO A 56 13.33 -0.13 1.59
N TRP A 57 12.33 0.37 2.31
CA TRP A 57 11.74 1.66 2.01
C TRP A 57 12.72 2.82 2.17
N ALA A 58 12.50 3.86 1.37
CA ALA A 58 13.27 5.09 1.47
C ALA A 58 13.23 5.65 2.91
N PRO A 59 14.40 5.92 3.52
CA PRO A 59 14.48 6.30 4.92
C PRO A 59 13.79 7.64 5.19
N LEU A 60 13.39 7.85 6.44
CA LEU A 60 12.92 9.16 6.89
C LEU A 60 14.10 10.14 6.97
N SER A 61 13.86 11.42 6.73
CA SER A 61 14.91 12.43 6.90
C SER A 61 15.33 12.53 8.38
N PRO A 62 16.63 12.78 8.68
CA PRO A 62 17.09 12.89 10.07
C PRO A 62 16.34 13.95 10.89
N ALA A 63 15.97 15.06 10.24
CA ALA A 63 15.20 16.13 10.87
C ALA A 63 13.79 15.68 11.26
N TYR A 64 13.11 14.90 10.41
CA TYR A 64 11.79 14.37 10.71
C TYR A 64 11.86 13.28 11.78
N GLN A 65 12.83 12.35 11.69
CA GLN A 65 13.03 11.29 12.69
C GLN A 65 13.13 11.87 14.12
N ARG A 66 13.94 12.92 14.32
CA ARG A 66 14.10 13.57 15.63
C ARG A 66 12.82 14.19 16.21
N ARG A 67 11.85 14.54 15.36
CA ARG A 67 10.59 15.22 15.76
C ARG A 67 9.40 14.26 15.79
N LYS A 68 9.58 13.03 15.32
CA LYS A 68 8.50 12.07 15.17
C LYS A 68 8.03 11.60 16.55
N LYS A 69 6.75 11.83 16.85
CA LYS A 69 6.21 11.64 18.21
C LYS A 69 5.88 10.19 18.57
N LYS A 70 5.59 9.35 17.58
CA LYS A 70 5.15 7.95 17.73
C LYS A 70 5.83 7.06 16.70
N ASN A 71 6.03 5.79 17.03
CA ASN A 71 6.63 4.80 16.14
C ASN A 71 7.93 5.31 15.51
N ALA A 72 8.82 5.89 16.31
CA ALA A 72 9.97 6.66 15.82
C ALA A 72 10.90 5.86 14.89
N ASP A 73 10.96 4.55 15.10
CA ASP A 73 11.70 3.52 14.36
C ASP A 73 11.00 3.02 13.08
N ARG A 74 9.74 3.41 12.85
CA ARG A 74 8.93 2.90 11.72
C ARG A 74 8.80 3.91 10.59
N ILE A 75 8.83 3.44 9.36
CA ILE A 75 8.54 4.19 8.14
C ILE A 75 7.06 3.95 7.79
N LEU A 76 6.41 4.94 7.17
CA LEU A 76 4.97 4.95 6.83
C LEU A 76 3.98 4.81 8.01
N GLN A 77 4.45 4.71 9.26
CA GLN A 77 3.59 4.56 10.43
C GLN A 77 3.78 5.71 11.42
N LEU A 78 2.81 6.62 11.53
CA LEU A 78 2.72 7.55 12.68
C LEU A 78 1.72 7.01 13.70
N ASP A 79 0.44 6.95 13.33
CA ASP A 79 -0.63 6.33 14.12
C ASP A 79 -1.01 4.93 13.59
N GLY A 80 -0.40 4.49 12.48
CA GLY A 80 -0.62 3.18 11.89
C GLY A 80 -1.86 3.07 10.99
N TYR A 81 -2.58 4.16 10.72
CA TYR A 81 -3.83 4.10 9.93
C TYR A 81 -3.69 3.42 8.57
N LEU A 82 -2.63 3.73 7.79
CA LEU A 82 -2.45 3.13 6.47
C LEU A 82 -2.28 1.61 6.54
N LYS A 83 -1.46 1.13 7.48
CA LYS A 83 -1.27 -0.30 7.76
C LYS A 83 -2.54 -0.98 8.26
N ASN A 84 -3.18 -0.38 9.27
CA ASN A 84 -4.26 -1.01 10.02
C ASN A 84 -5.62 -0.93 9.32
N THR A 85 -5.71 -0.24 8.18
CA THR A 85 -6.94 -0.16 7.37
C THR A 85 -6.75 -0.71 5.98
N LEU A 86 -5.80 -1.64 5.84
CA LEU A 86 -5.77 -2.54 4.70
C LEU A 86 -6.95 -3.51 4.79
N VAL A 87 -7.66 -3.64 3.69
CA VAL A 87 -8.81 -4.53 3.55
C VAL A 87 -8.76 -5.18 2.19
N TYR A 88 -9.39 -6.34 2.10
CA TYR A 88 -9.73 -6.95 0.83
C TYR A 88 -11.25 -7.01 0.66
N GLN A 89 -11.69 -7.01 -0.59
CA GLN A 89 -13.09 -7.14 -0.99
C GLN A 89 -13.17 -8.13 -2.13
N LEU A 90 -14.25 -8.92 -2.14
CA LEU A 90 -14.57 -9.82 -3.24
C LEU A 90 -15.65 -9.16 -4.09
N ASP A 91 -15.42 -9.12 -5.40
CA ASP A 91 -16.38 -8.61 -6.38
C ASP A 91 -16.51 -9.65 -7.49
N ASP A 92 -17.59 -10.44 -7.46
CA ASP A 92 -17.78 -11.62 -8.30
C ASP A 92 -16.57 -12.57 -8.31
N ASN A 93 -15.75 -12.50 -9.36
CA ASN A 93 -14.55 -13.33 -9.56
C ASN A 93 -13.24 -12.58 -9.29
N ASP A 94 -13.32 -11.35 -8.79
CA ASP A 94 -12.18 -10.48 -8.52
C ASP A 94 -11.90 -10.35 -7.02
N LEU A 95 -10.61 -10.25 -6.70
CA LEU A 95 -10.11 -9.92 -5.38
C LEU A 95 -9.49 -8.53 -5.42
N LEU A 96 -10.13 -7.58 -4.75
CA LEU A 96 -9.63 -6.22 -4.57
C LEU A 96 -8.91 -6.12 -3.23
N PHE A 97 -7.71 -5.56 -3.22
CA PHE A 97 -6.92 -5.35 -2.00
C PHE A 97 -6.36 -3.92 -1.95
N GLY A 98 -6.51 -3.23 -0.81
CA GLY A 98 -5.96 -1.88 -0.71
C GLY A 98 -6.35 -1.11 0.55
N SER A 99 -6.31 0.22 0.44
CA SER A 99 -6.62 1.16 1.53
C SER A 99 -7.46 2.33 1.02
N ASN A 100 -8.35 2.84 1.86
CA ASN A 100 -9.15 4.03 1.58
C ASN A 100 -8.47 5.36 1.98
N ARG A 101 -7.19 5.34 2.33
CA ARG A 101 -6.47 6.56 2.76
C ARG A 101 -6.10 7.42 1.55
N ILE A 102 -6.48 8.69 1.58
CA ILE A 102 -6.20 9.66 0.49
C ILE A 102 -4.69 9.74 0.17
N TYR A 103 -3.83 9.58 1.18
CA TYR A 103 -2.38 9.62 1.01
C TYR A 103 -1.76 8.27 0.64
N ALA A 104 -2.54 7.20 0.48
CA ALA A 104 -2.05 5.86 0.13
C ALA A 104 -1.25 5.87 -1.17
N ALA A 105 -1.82 6.49 -2.22
CA ALA A 105 -1.21 6.55 -3.55
C ALA A 105 0.12 7.31 -3.54
N ILE A 106 0.16 8.51 -2.95
CA ILE A 106 1.41 9.31 -2.92
C ILE A 106 2.51 8.64 -2.09
N GLN A 107 2.17 7.83 -1.08
CA GLN A 107 3.17 7.05 -0.35
C GLN A 107 3.66 5.84 -1.14
N HIS A 108 2.80 5.21 -1.94
CA HIS A 108 3.16 4.07 -2.77
C HIS A 108 4.03 4.51 -3.96
N PHE A 109 3.54 5.45 -4.77
CA PHE A 109 4.19 5.89 -6.01
C PHE A 109 5.23 7.01 -5.81
N GLY A 110 5.21 7.70 -4.67
CA GLY A 110 5.94 8.95 -4.52
C GLY A 110 5.29 10.08 -5.33
N GLY A 111 5.95 11.25 -5.36
CA GLY A 111 5.53 12.34 -6.22
C GLY A 111 6.08 13.70 -5.80
N THR A 112 5.78 14.71 -6.62
CA THR A 112 6.14 16.11 -6.37
C THR A 112 4.91 16.91 -6.02
N ILE A 113 5.00 17.73 -4.97
CA ILE A 113 3.99 18.75 -4.64
C ILE A 113 4.59 20.11 -4.91
N ASP A 114 4.04 20.84 -5.88
CA ASP A 114 4.45 22.20 -6.19
C ASP A 114 3.69 23.21 -5.32
N MET A 115 4.44 24.01 -4.58
CA MET A 115 3.91 25.09 -3.76
C MET A 115 4.11 26.40 -4.52
N PRO A 116 3.04 27.11 -4.91
CA PRO A 116 3.18 28.38 -5.62
C PRO A 116 3.79 29.45 -4.71
N ALA A 117 4.44 30.43 -5.34
CA ALA A 117 4.93 31.60 -4.64
C ALA A 117 3.77 32.34 -3.96
N ARG A 118 3.99 32.81 -2.73
CA ARG A 118 2.98 33.58 -1.99
C ARG A 118 3.62 34.68 -1.17
N SER A 119 2.90 35.79 -1.04
CA SER A 119 3.26 36.89 -0.17
C SER A 119 2.27 36.98 0.97
N GLN A 120 2.75 37.07 2.20
CA GLN A 120 1.91 37.26 3.38
C GLN A 120 2.48 38.39 4.23
N GLN A 121 1.58 39.21 4.79
CA GLN A 121 1.99 40.26 5.72
C GLN A 121 2.28 39.63 7.09
N ALA A 122 3.53 39.75 7.54
CA ALA A 122 3.99 39.31 8.85
C ALA A 122 4.03 40.50 9.81
N TYR A 123 3.58 40.25 11.04
CA TYR A 123 3.37 41.27 12.07
C TYR A 123 4.39 41.10 13.20
N PHE A 124 4.98 42.22 13.63
CA PHE A 124 6.02 42.24 14.66
C PHE A 124 5.81 43.40 15.64
N ARG A 125 6.60 43.39 16.71
CA ARG A 125 6.80 44.55 17.58
C ARG A 125 8.07 45.27 17.18
N GLN A 126 7.99 46.57 17.00
CA GLN A 126 9.14 47.45 16.76
C GLN A 126 9.42 48.28 18.00
N GLY A 127 10.69 48.35 18.40
CA GLY A 127 11.18 49.21 19.48
C GLY A 127 11.19 50.67 19.07
N ARG A 128 11.40 51.58 20.04
CA ARG A 128 11.49 53.03 19.77
C ARG A 128 12.72 53.40 18.94
N ASP A 129 13.73 52.55 18.96
CA ASP A 129 14.95 52.58 18.15
C ASP A 129 14.72 52.19 16.68
N GLY A 130 13.49 51.79 16.33
CA GLY A 130 13.14 51.34 14.98
C GLY A 130 13.53 49.88 14.68
N SER A 131 14.09 49.14 15.64
CA SER A 131 14.40 47.73 15.44
C SER A 131 13.14 46.87 15.50
N ALA A 132 12.89 46.07 14.47
CA ALA A 132 11.80 45.09 14.48
C ALA A 132 12.24 43.82 15.21
N GLY A 133 11.45 43.37 16.19
CA GLY A 133 11.74 42.17 16.96
C GLY A 133 11.69 40.89 16.12
N ASN A 134 12.40 39.86 16.56
CA ASN A 134 12.49 38.55 15.88
C ASN A 134 11.28 37.62 16.09
N ARG A 135 10.30 38.03 16.90
CA ARG A 135 9.11 37.23 17.22
C ARG A 135 7.89 37.76 16.50
N PHE A 136 7.18 36.87 15.82
CA PHE A 136 5.86 37.16 15.25
C PHE A 136 4.86 37.52 16.35
N THR A 137 4.01 38.51 16.08
CA THR A 137 2.94 38.94 17.00
C THR A 137 1.58 38.98 16.31
N LYS A 138 0.50 38.95 17.09
CA LYS A 138 -0.86 39.11 16.55
C LYS A 138 -1.02 40.53 16.00
N LYS A 139 -1.78 40.70 14.90
CA LYS A 139 -2.04 42.00 14.25
C LYS A 139 -2.55 43.08 15.21
N SER A 140 -3.49 42.76 16.11
CA SER A 140 -4.01 43.71 17.13
C SER A 140 -2.98 44.11 18.20
N ARG A 141 -1.84 43.42 18.22
CA ARG A 141 -0.73 43.61 19.14
C ARG A 141 0.56 43.91 18.37
N SER A 142 0.50 44.25 17.10
CA SER A 142 1.67 44.69 16.32
C SER A 142 1.62 46.19 16.11
N ASN A 143 2.79 46.81 16.08
CA ASN A 143 2.97 48.20 15.63
C ASN A 143 3.82 48.27 14.35
N PHE A 144 4.27 47.13 13.83
CA PHE A 144 5.01 47.03 12.58
C PHE A 144 4.55 45.80 11.78
N ALA A 145 4.50 45.94 10.46
CA ALA A 145 4.13 44.88 9.54
C ALA A 145 5.04 44.94 8.32
N GLN A 146 5.48 43.78 7.83
CA GLN A 146 6.26 43.66 6.60
C GLN A 146 5.68 42.57 5.71
N TRP A 147 5.73 42.78 4.40
CA TRP A 147 5.42 41.73 3.43
C TRP A 147 6.58 40.75 3.38
N VAL A 148 6.31 39.46 3.60
CA VAL A 148 7.26 38.38 3.43
C VAL A 148 6.82 37.55 2.24
N THR A 149 7.66 37.50 1.21
CA THR A 149 7.44 36.70 0.02
C THR A 149 8.21 35.40 0.13
N ILE A 150 7.49 34.28 -0.02
CA ILE A 150 8.07 32.95 -0.12
C ILE A 150 8.01 32.57 -1.59
N GLY A 151 9.17 32.35 -2.21
CA GLY A 151 9.26 31.85 -3.58
C GLY A 151 8.57 30.49 -3.72
N GLY A 152 8.14 30.15 -4.94
CA GLY A 152 7.60 28.82 -5.20
C GLY A 152 8.67 27.75 -4.96
N TYR A 153 8.26 26.61 -4.43
CA TYR A 153 9.16 25.49 -4.17
C TYR A 153 8.42 24.17 -4.31
N SER A 154 9.17 23.11 -4.61
CA SER A 154 8.61 21.77 -4.73
C SER A 154 8.99 20.90 -3.54
N ILE A 155 8.08 20.01 -3.15
CA ILE A 155 8.29 19.01 -2.10
C ILE A 155 8.36 17.65 -2.78
N GLN A 156 9.51 16.99 -2.65
CA GLN A 156 9.74 15.65 -3.18
C GLN A 156 9.35 14.59 -2.15
N ILE A 157 8.40 13.74 -2.49
CA ILE A 157 7.97 12.60 -1.67
C ILE A 157 8.55 11.33 -2.33
N PRO A 158 9.47 10.62 -1.66
CA PRO A 158 10.01 9.39 -2.20
C PRO A 158 8.97 8.27 -2.18
N ALA A 159 9.00 7.42 -3.20
CA ALA A 159 8.18 6.22 -3.26
C ALA A 159 8.55 5.25 -2.13
N ARG A 160 7.53 4.65 -1.52
CA ARG A 160 7.66 3.57 -0.56
C ARG A 160 6.65 2.49 -0.92
N PRO A 161 6.93 1.70 -1.96
CA PRO A 161 5.99 0.71 -2.47
C PRO A 161 5.66 -0.28 -1.36
N TRP A 162 4.40 -0.29 -0.91
CA TRP A 162 3.93 -1.16 0.18
C TRP A 162 2.83 -2.13 -0.26
N LEU A 163 2.17 -1.82 -1.38
CA LEU A 163 1.08 -2.58 -1.98
C LEU A 163 1.64 -3.44 -3.11
N GLY A 164 1.14 -4.67 -3.26
CA GLY A 164 1.55 -5.61 -4.29
C GLY A 164 1.99 -6.95 -3.71
N THR A 165 2.49 -7.82 -4.58
CA THR A 165 2.95 -9.17 -4.26
C THR A 165 4.42 -9.31 -4.63
N SER A 166 5.17 -10.01 -3.76
CA SER A 166 6.50 -10.51 -4.07
C SER A 166 6.39 -11.83 -4.83
N ALA A 167 7.51 -12.32 -5.40
CA ALA A 167 7.54 -13.64 -6.02
C ALA A 167 7.09 -14.77 -5.06
N ALA A 168 7.46 -14.67 -3.78
CA ALA A 168 7.03 -15.63 -2.76
C ALA A 168 5.52 -15.51 -2.46
N ASP A 169 4.97 -14.30 -2.53
CA ASP A 169 3.54 -14.09 -2.39
C ASP A 169 2.78 -14.71 -3.57
N ASP A 170 3.27 -14.52 -4.80
CA ASP A 170 2.69 -15.09 -6.01
C ASP A 170 2.70 -16.63 -5.98
N ASP A 171 3.81 -17.23 -5.55
CA ASP A 171 3.92 -18.69 -5.37
C ASP A 171 2.89 -19.20 -4.35
N HIS A 172 2.71 -18.49 -3.23
CA HIS A 172 1.74 -18.86 -2.21
C HIS A 172 0.29 -18.71 -2.70
N LEU A 173 -0.01 -17.64 -3.44
CA LEU A 173 -1.32 -17.44 -4.05
C LEU A 173 -1.62 -18.54 -5.08
N GLY A 174 -0.64 -18.90 -5.90
CA GLY A 174 -0.73 -20.04 -6.83
C GLY A 174 -1.00 -21.36 -6.10
N ASN A 175 -0.33 -21.60 -4.98
CA ASN A 175 -0.58 -22.78 -4.16
C ASN A 175 -2.00 -22.82 -3.55
N ILE A 176 -2.55 -21.67 -3.15
CA ILE A 176 -3.95 -21.57 -2.69
C ILE A 176 -4.91 -21.96 -3.83
N ALA A 177 -4.66 -21.49 -5.05
CA ALA A 177 -5.46 -21.86 -6.21
C ALA A 177 -5.38 -23.35 -6.54
N LEU A 178 -4.17 -23.91 -6.55
CA LEU A 178 -3.95 -25.33 -6.82
C LEU A 178 -4.59 -26.23 -5.75
N ASP A 179 -4.48 -25.86 -4.48
CA ASP A 179 -5.12 -26.58 -3.38
C ASP A 179 -6.65 -26.53 -3.48
N TYR A 180 -7.21 -25.39 -3.86
CA TYR A 180 -8.65 -25.25 -4.09
C TYR A 180 -9.15 -26.19 -5.20
N ILE A 181 -8.50 -26.16 -6.37
CA ILE A 181 -8.83 -27.03 -7.50
C ILE A 181 -8.66 -28.51 -7.14
N ARG A 182 -7.58 -28.86 -6.44
CA ARG A 182 -7.32 -30.22 -5.98
C ARG A 182 -8.43 -30.69 -5.04
N LYS A 183 -8.79 -29.89 -4.03
CA LYS A 183 -9.87 -30.24 -3.10
C LYS A 183 -11.17 -30.50 -3.84
N ALA A 184 -11.53 -29.65 -4.80
CA ALA A 184 -12.73 -29.85 -5.61
C ALA A 184 -12.70 -31.13 -6.47
N GLY A 185 -11.54 -31.43 -7.08
CA GLY A 185 -11.37 -32.60 -7.93
C GLY A 185 -11.36 -33.93 -7.17
N PHE A 186 -10.85 -33.95 -5.93
CA PHE A 186 -10.69 -35.18 -5.14
C PHE A 186 -11.76 -35.38 -4.04
N SER A 187 -12.50 -34.35 -3.63
CA SER A 187 -13.57 -34.48 -2.61
C SER A 187 -14.83 -35.22 -3.10
N ALA A 188 -14.90 -35.55 -4.39
CA ALA A 188 -16.04 -36.24 -5.01
C ALA A 188 -15.71 -37.67 -5.49
N SER A 189 -14.55 -38.21 -5.14
CA SER A 189 -14.29 -39.66 -5.28
C SER A 189 -14.95 -40.42 -4.13
N PRO A 190 -15.83 -41.40 -4.40
CA PRO A 190 -16.41 -42.28 -3.36
C PRO A 190 -15.36 -43.19 -2.71
#